data_AF-G0EEB7-F1
#
_entry.id   AF-G0EEB7-F1
#
_cell.length_a   1.000
_cell.length_b   1.000
_cell.length_c   1.000
_cell.angle_alpha   90.00
_cell.angle_beta   90.00
_cell.angle_gamma   90.00
#
_symmetry.space_group_name_H-M   'P 1'
#
loop_
_entity.id
_entity.type
_entity.pdbx_description
1 polymer ?
#
loop_
_entity_poly.entity_id
_entity_poly.type
_entity_poly.pdbx_seq_one_letter_code
_entity_poly.pdbx_strand_id
1 'polypeptide(L)' 'MRERRVTIDEVIEALENPEQLVYDKQRDVYIAMGWNGVAVVYAPRGIRYEVVTVMRRREYEALLKRLGNRRYKIIA' A
#
# COMPACT_ATOMS: atom_id res chain seq x y z
N MET A 1 -6.27 1.50 -13.01
CA MET A 1 -6.10 2.84 -12.39
C MET A 1 -7.32 3.75 -12.58
N ARG A 2 -7.86 3.90 -13.80
CA ARG A 2 -9.08 4.69 -14.09
C ARG A 2 -10.28 4.35 -13.19
N GLU A 3 -10.52 3.07 -12.92
CA GLU A 3 -11.62 2.57 -12.07
C GLU A 3 -11.54 3.04 -10.61
N ARG A 4 -10.34 3.30 -10.09
CA ARG A 4 -10.13 3.81 -8.72
C ARG A 4 -9.86 5.31 -8.67
N ARG A 5 -9.90 6.00 -9.82
CA ARG A 5 -9.55 7.42 -9.98
C ARG A 5 -8.22 7.77 -9.31
N VAL A 6 -7.21 6.91 -9.45
CA VAL A 6 -5.85 7.14 -8.95
C VAL A 6 -4.93 7.34 -10.15
N THR A 7 -4.10 8.38 -10.13
CA THR A 7 -3.09 8.66 -11.16
C THR A 7 -1.80 7.88 -10.89
N ILE A 8 -0.93 7.80 -11.90
CA ILE A 8 0.38 7.15 -11.72
C ILE A 8 1.29 7.96 -10.80
N ASP A 9 1.21 9.29 -10.85
CA ASP A 9 1.99 10.19 -10.00
C ASP A 9 1.63 10.01 -8.52
N GLU A 10 0.33 9.85 -8.22
CA GLU A 10 -0.12 9.54 -6.85
C GLU A 10 0.45 8.20 -6.34
N VAL A 11 0.61 7.21 -7.23
CA VAL A 11 1.21 5.91 -6.89
C VAL A 11 2.72 6.04 -6.66
N ILE A 12 3.41 6.79 -7.51
CA ILE A 12 4.85 7.02 -7.39
C ILE A 12 5.14 7.75 -6.07
N GLU A 13 4.42 8.82 -5.75
CA GLU A 13 4.58 9.56 -4.49
C GLU A 13 4.41 8.64 -3.27
N ALA A 14 3.37 7.81 -3.26
CA ALA A 14 3.12 6.90 -2.17
C ALA A 14 4.23 5.84 -2.00
N LEU A 15 4.88 5.43 -3.09
CA LEU A 15 6.00 4.47 -3.06
C LEU A 15 7.32 5.12 -2.66
N GLU A 16 7.59 6.34 -3.12
CA GLU A 16 8.85 7.06 -2.85
C GLU A 16 8.90 7.65 -1.45
N ASN A 17 7.78 8.16 -0.94
CA ASN A 17 7.71 8.81 0.36
C ASN A 17 6.44 8.40 1.14
N PRO A 18 6.37 7.13 1.61
CA PRO A 18 5.22 6.67 2.38
C PRO A 18 5.12 7.37 3.74
N GLU A 19 3.92 7.79 4.10
CA GLU A 19 3.52 8.15 5.47
C GLU A 19 3.59 6.92 6.40
N GLN A 20 3.26 5.73 5.87
CA GLN A 20 3.35 4.48 6.61
C GLN A 20 3.65 3.32 5.66
N LEU A 21 4.51 2.39 6.11
CA LEU A 21 4.84 1.17 5.39
C LEU A 21 4.48 -0.06 6.22
N VAL A 22 3.70 -0.96 5.62
CA VAL A 22 3.18 -2.17 6.27
C VAL A 22 3.52 -3.39 5.44
N TYR A 23 3.86 -4.50 6.11
CA TYR A 23 4.03 -5.81 5.50
C TYR A 23 2.88 -6.76 5.84
N ASP A 24 2.28 -7.35 4.81
CA ASP A 24 1.28 -8.41 4.91
C ASP A 24 1.95 -9.78 4.96
N LYS A 25 2.11 -10.33 6.17
CA LYS A 25 2.79 -11.61 6.41
C LYS A 25 2.11 -12.81 5.73
N GLN A 26 0.84 -12.71 5.37
CA GLN A 26 0.10 -13.83 4.79
C GLN A 26 0.20 -13.87 3.26
N ARG A 27 0.39 -12.71 2.63
CA ARG A 27 0.43 -12.58 1.17
C ARG A 27 1.81 -12.27 0.62
N ASP A 28 2.79 -12.02 1.49
CA ASP A 28 4.15 -11.64 1.11
C ASP A 28 4.15 -10.38 0.23
N VAL A 29 3.41 -9.36 0.67
CA VAL A 29 3.30 -8.06 -0.01
C VAL A 29 3.47 -6.91 0.98
N TYR A 30 3.84 -5.76 0.44
CA TYR A 30 3.98 -4.51 1.17
C TYR A 30 2.81 -3.59 0.82
N ILE A 31 2.47 -2.71 1.75
CA ILE A 31 1.46 -1.68 1.59
C ILE A 31 2.11 -0.35 1.99
N ALA A 32 2.30 0.54 1.02
CA ALA A 32 2.79 1.89 1.24
C ALA A 32 1.63 2.87 1.21
N MET A 33 1.37 3.54 2.33
CA MET A 33 0.35 4.59 2.46
C MET A 33 1.04 5.94 2.24
N GLY A 34 0.68 6.66 1.17
CA GLY A 34 1.19 7.99 0.86
C GLY A 34 0.44 9.11 1.59
N TRP A 35 1.09 10.27 1.70
CA TRP A 35 0.51 11.48 2.28
C TRP A 35 -0.72 11.98 1.51
N ASN A 36 -0.73 11.77 0.19
CA ASN A 36 -1.85 12.02 -0.72
C ASN A 36 -3.10 11.16 -0.51
N GLY A 37 -3.12 10.26 0.48
CA GLY A 37 -4.28 9.43 0.75
C GLY A 37 -4.45 8.23 -0.19
N VAL A 38 -3.40 7.86 -0.94
CA VAL A 38 -3.33 6.63 -1.74
C VAL A 38 -2.46 5.58 -1.03
N ALA A 39 -2.99 4.38 -0.87
CA ALA A 39 -2.25 3.22 -0.44
C ALA A 39 -1.97 2.29 -1.64
N VAL A 40 -0.72 1.87 -1.77
CA VAL A 40 -0.24 1.01 -2.86
C VAL A 40 0.18 -0.33 -2.28
N VAL A 41 -0.46 -1.40 -2.74
CA VAL A 41 -0.05 -2.77 -2.42
C VAL A 41 0.90 -3.24 -3.49
N TYR A 42 2.11 -3.64 -3.11
CA TYR A 42 3.14 -4.06 -4.05
C TYR A 42 3.97 -5.24 -3.56
N ALA A 43 4.53 -5.99 -4.51
CA ALA A 43 5.45 -7.09 -4.26
C ALA A 43 6.83 -6.78 -4.88
N PRO A 44 7.93 -6.85 -4.13
CA PRO A 44 9.27 -6.73 -4.69
C PRO A 44 9.62 -8.00 -5.50
N ARG A 45 10.06 -7.81 -6.75
CA ARG A 45 10.50 -8.86 -7.67
C ARG A 45 11.87 -8.50 -8.24
N GLY A 46 12.91 -8.70 -7.43
CA GLY A 46 14.27 -8.28 -7.77
C GLY A 46 14.37 -6.77 -7.88
N ILE A 47 14.70 -6.25 -9.07
CA ILE A 47 14.84 -4.80 -9.32
C ILE A 47 13.52 -4.09 -9.67
N ARG A 48 12.38 -4.81 -9.68
CA ARG A 48 11.07 -4.25 -10.04
C ARG A 48 10.09 -4.38 -8.89
N TYR A 49 9.18 -3.42 -8.79
CA TYR A 49 8.02 -3.49 -7.92
C TYR A 49 6.78 -3.81 -8.75
N GLU A 50 6.07 -4.86 -8.38
CA GLU A 50 4.80 -5.23 -8.99
C GLU A 50 3.66 -4.62 -8.16
N VAL A 51 2.94 -3.66 -8.73
CA VAL A 51 1.76 -3.07 -8.09
C VAL A 51 0.57 -4.01 -8.24
N VAL A 52 0.16 -4.61 -7.13
CA VAL A 52 -0.94 -5.60 -7.07
C VAL A 52 -2.29 -4.89 -7.05
N THR A 53 -2.42 -3.85 -6.25
CA THR A 53 -3.63 -3.03 -6.18
C THR A 53 -3.34 -1.67 -5.55
N VAL A 54 -4.24 -0.72 -5.75
CA VAL A 54 -4.19 0.60 -5.14
C VAL A 54 -5.51 0.86 -4.44
N MET A 55 -5.51 1.59 -3.33
CA MET A 55 -6.72 1.90 -2.58
C MET A 55 -6.64 3.28 -1.95
N ARG A 56 -7.78 3.86 -1.58
CA ARG A 56 -7.81 5.14 -0.87
C ARG A 56 -7.63 4.90 0.64
N ARG A 57 -7.18 5.94 1.36
CA ARG A 57 -6.92 5.90 2.82
C ARG A 57 -8.04 5.21 3.63
N ARG A 58 -9.31 5.51 3.33
CA ARG A 58 -10.45 4.89 4.02
C ARG A 58 -10.48 3.35 3.89
N GLU A 59 -10.15 2.82 2.71
CA GLU A 59 -10.10 1.37 2.48
C GLU A 59 -8.92 0.75 3.25
N TYR A 60 -7.78 1.44 3.24
CA TYR A 60 -6.58 1.05 3.98
C TYR A 60 -6.80 1.00 5.50
N GLU A 61 -7.38 2.04 6.08
CA GLU A 61 -7.70 2.10 7.50
C GLU A 61 -8.68 0.99 7.90
N ALA A 62 -9.70 0.74 7.08
CA ALA A 62 -10.64 -0.35 7.30
C ALA A 62 -9.95 -1.73 7.24
N LEU A 63 -9.01 -1.91 6.32
CA LEU A 63 -8.21 -3.12 6.17
C LEU A 63 -7.34 -3.37 7.42
N LEU A 64 -6.62 -2.34 7.89
CA LEU A 64 -5.79 -2.44 9.09
C LEU A 64 -6.63 -2.66 10.34
N LYS A 65 -7.74 -1.95 10.51
CA LYS A 65 -8.63 -2.11 11.66
C LYS A 65 -9.19 -3.53 11.77
N ARG A 66 -9.51 -4.16 10.63
CA ARG A 66 -10.11 -5.50 10.59
C ARG A 66 -9.10 -6.62 10.84
N LEU A 67 -7.85 -6.47 10.39
CA LEU A 67 -6.88 -7.57 10.33
C LEU A 67 -5.63 -7.34 11.20
N GLY A 68 -5.39 -6.11 11.62
CA GLY A 68 -4.47 -5.67 12.68
C GLY A 68 -3.08 -6.34 12.70
N ASN A 69 -2.51 -6.39 13.90
CA ASN A 69 -1.14 -6.87 14.16
C ASN A 69 -0.95 -8.38 13.90
N ARG A 70 -2.04 -9.13 13.78
CA ARG A 70 -1.97 -10.57 13.52
C ARG A 70 -1.47 -10.83 12.11
N ARG A 71 -1.96 -10.08 11.14
CA ARG A 71 -1.59 -10.22 9.71
C ARG A 71 -0.56 -9.19 9.27
N TYR A 72 -0.71 -7.95 9.72
CA TYR A 72 0.12 -6.85 9.29
C TYR A 72 1.25 -6.55 10.28
N LYS A 73 2.42 -6.22 9.78
CA LYS A 73 3.55 -5.71 10.55
C LYS A 73 3.88 -4.30 10.05
N ILE A 74 3.78 -3.30 10.92
CA ILE A 74 4.26 -1.94 10.61
C ILE A 74 5.79 -1.98 10.57
N ILE A 75 6.38 -1.41 9.52
CA ILE A 75 7.83 -1.39 9.30
C ILE A 75 8.37 0.02 9.49
N ALA A 76 7.66 1.03 9.00
CA ALA A 76 7.99 2.45 9.13
C ALA A 76 6.70 3.28 9.22
#